data_AF-A0A7J9N2B3-F1
#
_entry.id   AF-A0A7J9N2B3-F1
#
_cell.length_a   1.000
_cell.length_b   1.000
_cell.length_c   1.000
_cell.angle_alpha   90.00
_cell.angle_beta   90.00
_cell.angle_gamma   90.00
#
_symmetry.space_group_name_H-M   'P 1'
#
loop_
_entity.id
_entity.type
_entity.pdbx_description
1 polymer ?
#
loop_
_entity_poly.entity_id
_entity_poly.type
_entity_poly.pdbx_seq_one_letter_code
_entity_poly.pdbx_strand_id
1 'polypeptide(L)'
;MAKLQMKPLFCILFIVIILQHSRPTKSQEVEDESEFSYSENNERGPSRWGEIHEEWGACSNGTMQSPIDMFNQRVQIVSHLGKLKRSYKPANATLRNRGHDMMLRFDGDAGAIEINGTEYALQQCHWHSPSEHTINGRRFDLEAHLVHESADGKIAVIGIMYKIGRPDPFLLS
;
A
#
# COMPACT_ATOMS: atom_id res chain seq x y z
N MET A 1 30.50 41.25 -29.40
CA MET A 1 29.72 40.01 -29.21
C MET A 1 30.66 38.82 -29.34
N ALA A 2 31.20 38.31 -28.23
CA ALA A 2 32.07 37.12 -28.26
C ALA A 2 31.19 35.87 -28.08
N LYS A 3 31.16 35.00 -29.10
CA LYS A 3 30.51 33.69 -29.01
C LYS A 3 31.37 32.80 -28.11
N LEU A 4 30.82 32.39 -26.97
CA LEU A 4 31.46 31.44 -26.07
C LEU A 4 31.42 30.05 -26.72
N GLN A 5 32.52 29.64 -27.35
CA GLN A 5 32.68 28.30 -27.90
C GLN A 5 32.91 27.33 -26.73
N MET A 6 31.86 26.64 -26.31
CA MET A 6 31.94 25.60 -25.28
C MET A 6 32.76 24.43 -25.86
N LYS A 7 33.97 24.22 -25.31
CA LYS A 7 34.91 23.21 -25.80
C LYS A 7 34.34 21.80 -25.56
N PRO A 8 34.40 20.87 -26.54
CA PRO A 8 33.82 19.52 -26.44
C PRO A 8 34.38 18.72 -25.25
N LEU A 9 35.62 19.02 -24.84
CA LEU A 9 36.26 18.43 -23.66
C LEU A 9 35.50 18.73 -22.34
N PHE A 10 34.87 19.90 -22.23
CA PHE A 10 34.09 20.29 -21.05
C PHE A 10 32.77 19.51 -20.96
N CYS A 11 32.11 19.26 -22.11
CA CYS A 11 30.92 18.42 -22.17
C CYS A 11 31.21 16.96 -21.81
N ILE A 12 32.34 16.40 -22.27
CA ILE A 12 32.75 15.04 -21.94
C ILE A 12 33.05 14.90 -20.44
N LEU A 13 33.76 15.87 -19.85
CA LEU A 13 34.05 15.87 -18.42
C LEU A 13 32.76 15.93 -17.57
N PHE A 14 31.79 16.74 -17.99
CA PHE A 14 30.49 16.86 -17.31
C PHE A 14 29.68 15.55 -17.38
N ILE A 15 29.68 14.87 -18.54
CA ILE A 15 28.98 13.58 -18.72
C ILE A 15 29.64 12.48 -17.87
N VAL A 16 30.98 12.45 -17.81
CA VAL A 16 31.72 11.47 -16.97
C VAL A 16 31.42 11.70 -15.49
N ILE A 17 31.34 12.96 -15.03
CA ILE A 17 30.99 13.28 -13.64
C ILE A 17 29.54 12.85 -13.33
N ILE A 18 28.58 13.09 -14.23
CA ILE A 18 27.19 12.65 -14.06
C ILE A 18 27.12 11.12 -13.99
N LEU A 19 27.82 10.39 -14.88
CA LEU A 19 27.87 8.93 -14.87
C LEU A 19 28.55 8.37 -13.62
N GLN A 20 29.56 9.05 -13.06
CA GLN A 20 30.20 8.65 -11.79
C GLN A 20 29.34 8.93 -10.55
N HIS A 21 28.44 9.91 -10.62
CA HIS A 21 27.50 10.22 -9.53
C HIS A 21 26.15 9.50 -9.68
N SER A 22 25.91 8.85 -10.82
CA SER A 22 24.76 7.99 -11.07
C SER A 22 24.96 6.67 -10.32
N ARG A 23 24.71 6.66 -9.01
CA ARG A 23 24.59 5.39 -8.29
C ARG A 23 23.35 4.67 -8.82
N PRO A 24 23.44 3.41 -9.25
CA PRO A 24 22.25 2.63 -9.53
C PRO A 24 21.46 2.51 -8.23
N THR A 25 20.28 3.13 -8.19
CA THR A 25 19.31 2.88 -7.11
C THR A 25 18.84 1.44 -7.26
N LYS A 26 19.38 0.54 -6.43
CA LYS A 26 18.79 -0.78 -6.27
C LYS A 26 17.53 -0.59 -5.44
N SER A 27 16.38 -1.02 -5.95
CA SER A 27 15.20 -1.21 -5.11
C SER A 27 15.59 -2.28 -4.09
N GLN A 28 15.81 -1.87 -2.85
CA GLN A 28 16.16 -2.73 -1.75
C GLN A 28 14.98 -2.72 -0.79
N GLU A 29 14.62 -3.90 -0.32
CA GLU A 29 13.63 -4.06 0.75
C GLU A 29 14.10 -3.28 1.97
N VAL A 30 13.19 -2.51 2.56
CA VAL A 30 13.50 -1.67 3.73
C VAL A 30 13.16 -2.34 5.06
N GLU A 31 12.57 -3.53 5.01
CA GLU A 31 12.14 -4.34 6.16
C GLU A 31 12.61 -5.80 5.96
N ASP A 32 12.74 -6.56 7.06
CA ASP A 32 13.16 -7.97 7.04
C ASP A 32 11.93 -8.87 7.03
N GLU A 33 11.70 -9.51 5.89
CA GLU A 33 10.52 -10.34 5.63
C GLU A 33 10.83 -11.84 5.72
N SER A 34 11.96 -12.20 6.34
CA SER A 34 12.31 -13.61 6.47
C SER A 34 11.41 -14.38 7.45
N GLU A 35 10.66 -13.68 8.30
CA GLU A 35 9.84 -14.27 9.36
C GLU A 35 8.57 -14.95 8.84
N PHE A 36 7.97 -14.48 7.74
CA PHE A 36 6.76 -15.07 7.15
C PHE A 36 6.82 -15.22 5.63
N SER A 37 5.86 -15.93 5.04
CA SER A 37 5.74 -16.14 3.60
C SER A 37 4.28 -16.21 3.16
N TYR A 38 4.00 -15.85 1.91
CA TYR A 38 2.70 -16.06 1.25
C TYR A 38 2.59 -17.41 0.54
N SER A 39 3.64 -18.23 0.54
CA SER A 39 3.59 -19.56 -0.10
C SER A 39 2.78 -20.54 0.75
N GLU A 40 1.62 -20.98 0.25
CA GLU A 40 0.67 -21.86 0.97
C GLU A 40 1.29 -23.11 1.59
N ASN A 41 2.23 -23.75 0.89
CA ASN A 41 2.87 -25.01 1.33
C ASN A 41 4.18 -24.79 2.11
N ASN A 42 4.45 -23.58 2.58
CA ASN A 42 5.65 -23.25 3.35
C ASN A 42 5.37 -23.38 4.85
N GLU A 43 6.38 -23.74 5.65
CA GLU A 43 6.28 -23.74 7.12
C GLU A 43 5.97 -22.35 7.70
N ARG A 44 6.34 -21.30 6.96
CA ARG A 44 6.04 -19.89 7.25
C ARG A 44 4.86 -19.35 6.43
N GLY A 45 4.08 -20.22 5.79
CA GLY A 45 2.96 -19.88 4.93
C GLY A 45 1.72 -19.39 5.68
N PRO A 46 0.72 -18.82 4.98
CA PRO A 46 -0.46 -18.21 5.60
C PRO A 46 -1.24 -19.14 6.53
N SER A 47 -1.35 -20.42 6.17
CA SER A 47 -2.03 -21.44 6.98
C SER A 47 -1.37 -21.69 8.35
N ARG A 48 -0.12 -21.22 8.56
CA ARG A 48 0.69 -21.46 9.76
C ARG A 48 1.20 -20.19 10.42
N TRP A 49 0.83 -18.99 9.97
CA TRP A 49 1.33 -17.74 10.54
C TRP A 49 1.16 -17.65 12.06
N GLY A 50 0.01 -18.11 12.59
CA GLY A 50 -0.23 -18.11 14.03
C GLY A 50 0.60 -19.11 14.84
N GLU A 51 1.40 -19.97 14.20
CA GLU A 51 2.34 -20.89 14.84
C GLU A 51 3.78 -20.33 14.91
N ILE A 52 4.08 -19.25 14.18
CA ILE A 52 5.44 -18.71 14.05
C ILE A 52 5.84 -17.98 15.33
N HIS A 53 4.96 -17.11 15.83
CA HIS A 53 5.14 -16.32 17.05
C HIS A 53 3.90 -16.37 17.93
N GLU A 54 4.07 -16.32 19.25
CA GLU A 54 2.95 -16.37 20.21
C GLU A 54 2.00 -15.18 20.02
N GLU A 55 2.56 -13.99 19.77
CA GLU A 55 1.83 -12.75 19.49
C GLU A 55 1.00 -12.81 18.18
N TRP A 56 1.29 -13.75 17.28
CA TRP A 56 0.55 -13.93 16.02
C TRP A 56 -0.58 -14.95 16.14
N GLY A 57 -0.85 -15.48 17.34
CA GLY A 57 -1.86 -16.53 17.55
C GLY A 57 -3.25 -16.18 17.01
N ALA A 58 -3.61 -14.89 16.92
CA ALA A 58 -4.86 -14.43 16.31
C ALA A 58 -5.01 -14.83 14.83
N CYS A 59 -3.90 -15.01 14.10
CA CYS A 59 -3.92 -15.46 12.70
C CYS A 59 -4.44 -16.90 12.56
N SER A 60 -4.35 -17.73 13.61
CA SER A 60 -4.85 -19.12 13.60
C SER A 60 -6.15 -19.28 14.38
N ASN A 61 -6.31 -18.58 15.51
CA ASN A 61 -7.46 -18.78 16.41
C ASN A 61 -8.49 -17.63 16.40
N GLY A 62 -8.23 -16.55 15.66
CA GLY A 62 -9.14 -15.42 15.55
C GLY A 62 -10.41 -15.76 14.77
N THR A 63 -11.55 -15.20 15.20
CA THR A 63 -12.86 -15.45 14.58
C THR A 63 -13.37 -14.30 13.69
N MET A 64 -12.60 -13.20 13.63
CA MET A 64 -12.91 -11.99 12.87
C MET A 64 -11.71 -11.58 12.01
N GLN A 65 -11.11 -12.55 11.30
CA GLN A 65 -9.99 -12.32 10.41
C GLN A 65 -10.45 -11.77 9.05
N SER A 66 -9.55 -11.03 8.40
CA SER A 66 -9.63 -10.61 7.00
C SER A 66 -8.54 -11.31 6.18
N PRO A 67 -8.67 -11.42 4.85
CA PRO A 67 -9.79 -10.98 4.02
C PRO A 67 -11.03 -11.90 4.12
N ILE A 68 -12.14 -11.45 3.54
CA ILE A 68 -13.38 -12.24 3.41
C ILE A 68 -13.98 -12.19 1.99
N ASP A 69 -14.87 -13.14 1.70
CA ASP A 69 -15.76 -13.03 0.54
C ASP A 69 -16.99 -12.17 0.84
N MET A 70 -17.13 -11.07 0.10
CA MET A 70 -18.30 -10.20 0.13
C MET A 70 -19.39 -10.78 -0.79
N PHE A 71 -20.23 -11.62 -0.21
CA PHE A 71 -21.32 -12.28 -0.93
C PHE A 71 -22.65 -11.53 -0.81
N ASN A 72 -23.20 -11.08 -1.94
CA ASN A 72 -24.37 -10.21 -2.00
C ASN A 72 -25.65 -10.81 -1.38
N GLN A 73 -25.78 -12.13 -1.28
CA GLN A 73 -26.96 -12.76 -0.66
C GLN A 73 -26.91 -12.73 0.88
N ARG A 74 -25.75 -12.46 1.48
CA ARG A 74 -25.56 -12.42 2.94
C ARG A 74 -25.34 -11.01 3.50
N VAL A 75 -25.22 -9.99 2.64
CA VAL A 75 -25.08 -8.61 3.11
C VAL A 75 -26.42 -8.06 3.59
N GLN A 76 -26.38 -7.26 4.65
CA GLN A 76 -27.53 -6.49 5.13
C GLN A 76 -27.39 -5.05 4.64
N ILE A 77 -28.47 -4.48 4.11
CA ILE A 77 -28.48 -3.08 3.68
C ILE A 77 -28.64 -2.19 4.91
N VAL A 78 -27.60 -1.41 5.20
CA VAL A 78 -27.56 -0.48 6.34
C VAL A 78 -27.57 0.96 5.84
N SER A 79 -28.74 1.45 5.45
CA SER A 79 -28.90 2.73 4.74
C SER A 79 -28.48 3.97 5.55
N HIS A 80 -28.52 3.89 6.89
CA HIS A 80 -28.16 5.01 7.77
C HIS A 80 -26.65 5.31 7.80
N LEU A 81 -25.79 4.44 7.27
CA LEU A 81 -24.35 4.70 7.16
C LEU A 81 -24.04 5.88 6.22
N GLY A 82 -24.92 6.16 5.26
CA GLY A 82 -24.75 7.27 4.31
C GLY A 82 -23.56 7.07 3.36
N LYS A 83 -23.09 8.18 2.77
CA LYS A 83 -21.91 8.19 1.90
C LYS A 83 -20.65 8.26 2.76
N LEU A 84 -19.61 7.53 2.33
CA LEU A 84 -18.28 7.62 2.93
C LEU A 84 -17.75 9.06 2.87
N LYS A 85 -17.56 9.67 4.05
CA LYS A 85 -17.02 11.03 4.20
C LYS A 85 -15.50 10.96 4.17
N ARG A 86 -14.90 11.70 3.23
CA ARG A 86 -13.45 11.74 3.00
C ARG A 86 -13.02 13.19 2.82
N SER A 87 -11.90 13.56 3.42
CA SER A 87 -11.31 14.90 3.38
C SER A 87 -9.81 14.81 3.09
N TYR A 88 -9.43 14.06 2.06
CA TYR A 88 -8.02 13.90 1.68
C TYR A 88 -7.43 15.17 1.07
N LYS A 89 -6.12 15.35 1.27
CA LYS A 89 -5.33 16.42 0.66
C LYS A 89 -3.96 15.92 0.25
N PRO A 90 -3.31 16.53 -0.76
CA PRO A 90 -1.94 16.19 -1.11
C PRO A 90 -1.00 16.39 0.09
N ALA A 91 -0.11 15.44 0.31
CA ALA A 91 0.91 15.47 1.34
C ALA A 91 2.19 14.83 0.82
N ASN A 92 3.32 15.17 1.46
CA ASN A 92 4.57 14.46 1.19
C ASN A 92 4.43 13.00 1.60
N ALA A 93 4.92 12.11 0.74
CA ALA A 93 4.84 10.69 0.96
C ALA A 93 6.10 9.99 0.47
N THR A 94 6.40 8.86 1.09
CA THR A 94 7.55 8.01 0.79
C THR A 94 7.05 6.65 0.33
N LEU A 95 7.41 6.25 -0.91
CA LEU A 95 7.17 4.90 -1.39
C LEU A 95 8.24 3.95 -0.83
N ARG A 96 7.80 2.86 -0.21
CA ARG A 96 8.62 1.84 0.45
C ARG A 96 8.31 0.48 -0.14
N ASN A 97 9.35 -0.27 -0.49
CA ASN A 97 9.24 -1.70 -0.77
C ASN A 97 9.49 -2.43 0.54
N ARG A 98 8.43 -2.95 1.18
CA ARG A 98 8.56 -3.66 2.45
C ARG A 98 8.98 -5.11 2.28
N GLY A 99 9.09 -5.61 1.05
CA GLY A 99 9.39 -7.01 0.75
C GLY A 99 8.11 -7.86 0.59
N HIS A 100 7.11 -7.68 1.46
CA HIS A 100 5.79 -8.30 1.29
C HIS A 100 4.81 -7.45 0.45
N ASP A 101 4.98 -6.12 0.44
CA ASP A 101 4.18 -5.23 -0.38
C ASP A 101 4.94 -3.95 -0.80
N MET A 102 4.30 -3.19 -1.69
CA MET A 102 4.64 -1.79 -1.92
C MET A 102 3.73 -0.94 -1.04
N MET A 103 4.30 -0.01 -0.28
CA MET A 103 3.57 0.86 0.63
C MET A 103 3.96 2.32 0.42
N LEU A 104 2.96 3.19 0.28
CA LEU A 104 3.12 4.64 0.27
C LEU A 104 2.80 5.18 1.68
N ARG A 105 3.81 5.63 2.41
CA ARG A 105 3.67 6.24 3.73
C ARG A 105 3.49 7.74 3.60
N PHE A 106 2.49 8.33 4.25
CA PHE A 106 2.35 9.79 4.30
C PHE A 106 3.16 10.35 5.48
N ASP A 107 4.08 11.29 5.20
CA ASP A 107 4.95 11.90 6.20
C ASP A 107 4.36 13.21 6.78
N GLY A 108 3.16 13.58 6.34
CA GLY A 108 2.40 14.73 6.82
C GLY A 108 0.90 14.46 6.76
N ASP A 109 0.11 15.49 7.04
CA ASP A 109 -1.35 15.38 7.06
C ASP A 109 -1.91 15.19 5.64
N ALA A 110 -2.26 13.95 5.30
CA ALA A 110 -2.90 13.56 4.04
C ALA A 110 -4.44 13.66 4.09
N GLY A 111 -4.99 14.20 5.17
CA GLY A 111 -6.41 14.23 5.46
C GLY A 111 -6.93 12.94 6.09
N ALA A 112 -8.25 12.79 6.09
CA ALA A 112 -8.89 11.77 6.91
C ALA A 112 -10.19 11.23 6.30
N ILE A 113 -10.74 10.22 6.97
CA ILE A 113 -12.13 9.78 6.83
C ILE A 113 -12.88 9.97 8.13
N GLU A 114 -14.19 10.10 8.04
CA GLU A 114 -15.06 10.19 9.22
C GLU A 114 -16.03 9.00 9.25
N ILE A 115 -16.04 8.28 10.37
CA ILE A 115 -16.95 7.17 10.65
C ILE A 115 -17.65 7.46 11.97
N ASN A 116 -18.98 7.64 11.94
CA ASN A 116 -19.80 7.92 13.12
C ASN A 116 -19.28 9.07 14.00
N GLY A 117 -18.80 10.16 13.38
CA GLY A 117 -18.24 11.32 14.08
C GLY A 117 -16.82 11.13 14.62
N THR A 118 -16.21 9.96 14.40
CA THR A 118 -14.79 9.72 14.69
C THR A 118 -13.96 9.94 13.44
N GLU A 119 -12.94 10.78 13.56
CA GLU A 119 -11.96 11.03 12.50
C GLU A 119 -10.86 9.97 12.53
N TYR A 120 -10.48 9.46 11.35
CA TYR A 120 -9.38 8.55 11.14
C TYR A 120 -8.43 9.14 10.09
N ALA A 121 -7.26 9.59 10.54
CA ALA A 121 -6.24 10.21 9.70
C ALA A 121 -5.57 9.15 8.81
N LEU A 122 -5.40 9.45 7.52
CA LEU A 122 -4.74 8.56 6.56
C LEU A 122 -3.24 8.46 6.86
N GLN A 123 -2.77 7.24 7.13
CA GLN A 123 -1.37 6.97 7.49
C GLN A 123 -0.56 6.44 6.32
N GLN A 124 -1.13 5.47 5.61
CA GLN A 124 -0.48 4.82 4.47
C GLN A 124 -1.50 4.24 3.51
N CYS A 125 -1.05 3.95 2.29
CA CYS A 125 -1.70 2.93 1.47
C CYS A 125 -0.70 1.88 0.99
N HIS A 126 -1.19 0.66 0.76
CA HIS A 126 -0.39 -0.43 0.23
C HIS A 126 -1.22 -1.29 -0.73
N TRP A 127 -0.57 -2.15 -1.49
CA TRP A 127 -1.19 -2.91 -2.57
C TRP A 127 -0.95 -4.41 -2.46
N HIS A 128 -1.98 -5.17 -2.80
CA HIS A 128 -1.95 -6.63 -2.92
C HIS A 128 -2.33 -7.05 -4.34
N SER A 129 -1.57 -7.99 -4.90
CA SER A 129 -1.84 -8.58 -6.22
C SER A 129 -1.73 -10.11 -6.14
N PRO A 130 -2.81 -10.87 -6.40
CA PRO A 130 -4.19 -10.41 -6.72
C PRO A 130 -4.90 -9.75 -5.52
N SER A 131 -6.15 -9.30 -5.69
CA SER A 131 -6.95 -8.79 -4.55
C SER A 131 -7.02 -9.83 -3.42
N GLU A 132 -6.99 -9.41 -2.17
CA GLU A 132 -7.12 -10.30 -1.02
C GLU A 132 -8.59 -10.69 -0.81
N HIS A 133 -9.47 -9.69 -0.77
CA HIS A 133 -10.91 -9.87 -0.71
C HIS A 133 -11.47 -10.38 -2.04
N THR A 134 -12.63 -11.02 -1.98
CA THR A 134 -13.42 -11.40 -3.15
C THR A 134 -14.82 -10.79 -3.09
N ILE A 135 -15.43 -10.58 -4.26
CA ILE A 135 -16.84 -10.17 -4.36
C ILE A 135 -17.59 -11.25 -5.13
N ASN A 136 -18.54 -11.90 -4.46
CA ASN A 136 -19.25 -13.07 -4.98
C ASN A 136 -18.29 -14.17 -5.50
N GLY A 137 -17.27 -14.50 -4.72
CA GLY A 137 -16.24 -15.48 -5.05
C GLY A 137 -15.25 -15.04 -6.14
N ARG A 138 -15.42 -13.86 -6.73
CA ARG A 138 -14.51 -13.34 -7.75
C ARG A 138 -13.35 -12.58 -7.13
N ARG A 139 -12.13 -12.99 -7.47
CA ARG A 139 -10.89 -12.23 -7.20
C ARG A 139 -10.63 -11.19 -8.30
N PHE A 140 -10.04 -10.07 -7.90
CA PHE A 140 -9.73 -8.92 -8.73
C PHE A 140 -8.22 -8.84 -8.97
N ASP A 141 -7.81 -8.03 -9.94
CA ASP A 141 -6.42 -8.04 -10.43
C ASP A 141 -5.45 -7.38 -9.44
N LEU A 142 -5.94 -6.43 -8.63
CA LEU A 142 -5.19 -5.70 -7.61
C LEU A 142 -6.17 -5.17 -6.55
N GLU A 143 -5.71 -5.03 -5.31
CA GLU A 143 -6.43 -4.36 -4.22
C GLU A 143 -5.52 -3.34 -3.54
N ALA A 144 -5.98 -2.09 -3.41
CA ALA A 144 -5.30 -1.10 -2.59
C ALA A 144 -5.99 -0.98 -1.24
N HIS A 145 -5.21 -0.99 -0.17
CA HIS A 145 -5.66 -0.74 1.20
C HIS A 145 -5.18 0.65 1.63
N LEU A 146 -6.12 1.54 1.95
CA LEU A 146 -5.83 2.82 2.58
C LEU A 146 -6.06 2.67 4.08
N VAL A 147 -4.98 2.74 4.87
CA VAL A 147 -4.98 2.52 6.31
C VAL A 147 -5.05 3.85 7.03
N HIS A 148 -6.04 3.97 7.92
CA HIS A 148 -6.30 5.15 8.70
C HIS A 148 -6.29 4.82 10.19
N GLU A 149 -5.92 5.80 11.01
CA GLU A 149 -5.85 5.67 12.47
C GLU A 149 -6.56 6.85 13.14
N SER A 150 -7.39 6.58 14.14
CA SER A 150 -8.02 7.61 14.97
C SER A 150 -7.10 8.06 16.10
N ALA A 151 -7.45 9.17 16.76
CA ALA A 151 -6.67 9.71 17.89
C ALA A 151 -6.54 8.74 19.08
N ASP A 152 -7.44 7.76 19.21
CA ASP A 152 -7.42 6.69 20.23
C ASP A 152 -6.82 5.38 19.72
N GLY A 153 -6.14 5.38 18.56
CA GLY A 153 -5.39 4.23 18.02
C GLY A 153 -6.25 3.16 17.34
N LYS A 154 -7.51 3.45 17.01
CA LYS A 154 -8.35 2.51 16.25
C LYS A 154 -8.04 2.60 14.76
N ILE A 155 -8.04 1.45 14.10
CA ILE A 155 -7.74 1.34 12.68
C ILE A 155 -9.01 1.24 11.83
N ALA A 156 -9.01 1.93 10.70
CA ALA A 156 -10.00 1.77 9.64
C ALA A 156 -9.31 1.63 8.29
N VAL A 157 -9.72 0.65 7.48
CA VAL A 157 -9.14 0.38 6.16
C VAL A 157 -10.19 0.55 5.07
N ILE A 158 -9.85 1.29 4.02
CA ILE A 158 -10.64 1.34 2.78
C ILE A 158 -9.95 0.47 1.73
N GLY A 159 -10.65 -0.57 1.27
CA GLY A 159 -10.24 -1.41 0.14
C GLY A 159 -10.74 -0.86 -1.20
N ILE A 160 -9.85 -0.75 -2.18
CA ILE A 160 -10.17 -0.37 -3.56
C ILE A 160 -9.82 -1.54 -4.48
N MET A 161 -10.82 -2.11 -5.15
CA MET A 161 -10.66 -3.21 -6.10
C MET A 161 -10.33 -2.68 -7.49
N TYR A 162 -9.36 -3.31 -8.14
CA TYR A 162 -8.92 -2.96 -9.49
C TYR A 162 -9.26 -4.05 -10.50
N LYS A 163 -9.51 -3.64 -11.74
CA LYS A 163 -9.50 -4.52 -12.91
C LYS A 163 -8.55 -3.96 -13.94
N ILE A 164 -7.81 -4.83 -14.62
CA ILE A 164 -6.93 -4.44 -15.72
C ILE A 164 -7.75 -3.68 -16.77
N GLY A 165 -7.24 -2.53 -17.17
CA GLY A 165 -7.94 -1.62 -18.08
C GLY A 165 -7.21 -0.30 -18.24
N ARG A 166 -7.96 0.80 -18.18
CA ARG A 166 -7.38 2.15 -18.25
C ARG A 166 -6.40 2.38 -17.09
N PRO A 167 -5.25 3.02 -17.31
CA PRO A 167 -4.32 3.34 -16.24
C PRO A 167 -4.97 4.17 -15.14
N ASP A 168 -4.65 3.85 -13.89
CA ASP A 168 -5.02 4.67 -12.73
C ASP A 168 -4.06 5.89 -12.65
N PRO A 169 -4.56 7.13 -12.72
CA PRO A 169 -3.74 8.32 -12.57
C PRO A 169 -2.91 8.34 -11.28
N PHE A 170 -3.40 7.73 -10.19
CA PHE A 170 -2.67 7.67 -8.92
C PHE A 170 -1.40 6.81 -9.01
N LEU A 171 -1.42 5.76 -9.84
CA LEU A 171 -0.26 4.88 -10.03
C LEU A 171 0.73 5.39 -11.09
N LEU A 172 0.40 6.48 -11.76
CA LEU A 172 1.21 7.08 -12.82
C LEU A 172 1.92 8.38 -12.39
N SER A 173 1.55 8.95 -11.25
CA SER A 173 2.03 10.26 -10.76
C SER A 173 3.35 10.20 -10.03
#